data_AF-A0A7V9J0D7-F1
#
_entry.id   AF-A0A7V9J0D7-F1
#
_cell.length_a   1.000
_cell.length_b   1.000
_cell.length_c   1.000
_cell.angle_alpha   90.00
_cell.angle_beta   90.00
_cell.angle_gamma   90.00
#
_symmetry.space_group_name_H-M   'P 1'
#
loop_
_entity.id
_entity.type
_entity.pdbx_description
1 polymer ?
#
loop_
_entity_poly.entity_id
_entity_poly.type
_entity_poly.pdbx_seq_one_letter_code
_entity_poly.pdbx_strand_id
1 'polypeptide(L)' 'MLSERTQVLLTPEQRATLERIAQRRGVSLGAVMREAIDAYTAPRRRSRPEALEALCALEAPVADWEPMKSEILRGATS' A
#
# COMPACT_ATOMS: atom_id res chain seq x y z
N MET A 1 11.87 -16.98 10.68
CA MET A 1 12.81 -17.93 10.02
C MET A 1 12.34 -18.10 8.58
N LEU A 2 13.25 -18.16 7.59
CA LEU A 2 12.88 -18.35 6.18
C LEU A 2 12.85 -19.85 5.86
N SER A 3 11.75 -20.37 5.32
CA SER A 3 11.56 -21.81 5.01
C SER A 3 11.56 -22.12 3.51
N GLU A 4 11.10 -21.19 2.68
CA GLU A 4 10.88 -21.43 1.25
C GLU A 4 12.08 -20.98 0.40
N ARG A 5 12.47 -21.81 -0.58
CA ARG A 5 13.53 -21.49 -1.56
C ARG A 5 12.93 -21.27 -2.94
N THR A 6 13.06 -20.06 -3.45
CA THR A 6 12.69 -19.71 -4.84
C THR A 6 13.95 -19.48 -5.66
N GLN A 7 14.03 -20.06 -6.85
CA GLN A 7 15.10 -19.80 -7.83
C GLN A 7 14.55 -18.97 -8.99
N VAL A 8 15.25 -17.89 -9.32
CA VAL A 8 14.90 -16.99 -10.42
C VAL A 8 16.16 -16.69 -11.21
N LEU A 9 16.08 -16.77 -12.54
CA LEU A 9 17.16 -16.33 -13.42
C LEU A 9 17.06 -14.83 -13.62
N LEU A 10 18.18 -14.13 -13.43
CA LEU A 10 18.32 -12.70 -13.64
C LEU A 10 19.24 -12.46 -14.84
N THR A 11 19.06 -11.33 -15.53
CA THR A 11 20.10 -10.90 -16.47
C THR A 11 21.39 -10.55 -15.71
N PRO A 12 22.56 -10.61 -16.36
CA PRO A 12 23.82 -10.20 -15.74
C PRO A 12 23.76 -8.79 -15.14
N GLU A 13 23.11 -7.85 -15.82
CA GLU A 13 23.01 -6.44 -15.41
C GLU A 13 22.12 -6.26 -14.18
N GLN A 14 21.00 -6.99 -14.12
CA GLN A 14 20.12 -7.01 -12.96
C GLN A 14 20.87 -7.53 -11.74
N ARG A 15 21.58 -8.65 -11.89
CA ARG A 15 22.35 -9.25 -10.80
C ARG A 15 23.46 -8.31 -10.32
N ALA A 16 24.26 -7.75 -11.23
CA ALA A 16 25.33 -6.82 -10.89
C ALA A 16 24.81 -5.57 -10.16
N THR A 17 23.63 -5.08 -10.55
CA THR A 17 23.00 -3.94 -9.88
C THR A 17 22.58 -4.28 -8.45
N LEU A 18 21.93 -5.43 -8.24
CA LEU A 18 21.53 -5.88 -6.91
C LEU A 18 22.73 -6.17 -6.00
N GLU A 19 23.81 -6.75 -6.54
CA GLU A 19 25.06 -6.98 -5.80
C GLU A 19 25.70 -5.66 -5.36
N ARG A 20 25.71 -4.64 -6.22
CA ARG A 20 26.21 -3.30 -5.86
C ARG A 20 25.40 -2.66 -4.73
N ILE A 21 24.07 -2.83 -4.75
CA ILE A 21 23.18 -2.34 -3.68
C ILE A 21 23.48 -3.08 -2.38
N ALA A 22 23.59 -4.41 -2.43
CA ALA A 22 23.89 -5.25 -1.27
C ALA A 22 25.23 -4.86 -0.62
N GLN A 23 26.28 -4.69 -1.44
CA GLN A 23 27.60 -4.25 -0.99
C GLN A 23 27.56 -2.86 -0.35
N ARG A 24 26.94 -1.87 -1.02
CA ARG A 24 26.81 -0.51 -0.48
C ARG A 24 26.07 -0.45 0.86
N ARG A 25 25.15 -1.39 1.10
CA ARG A 25 24.33 -1.44 2.32
C ARG A 25 24.86 -2.40 3.39
N GLY A 26 25.91 -3.18 3.08
CA GLY A 26 26.43 -4.20 4.00
C GLY A 26 25.44 -5.33 4.30
N VAL A 27 24.55 -5.66 3.37
CA VAL A 27 23.53 -6.72 3.53
C VAL A 27 23.69 -7.81 2.47
N SER A 28 23.02 -8.95 2.66
CA SER A 28 23.04 -10.02 1.66
C SER A 28 22.19 -9.67 0.44
N LEU A 29 22.53 -10.25 -0.72
CA LEU A 29 21.74 -10.14 -1.95
C LEU A 29 20.28 -10.57 -1.71
N GLY A 30 20.08 -11.65 -0.94
CA GLY A 30 18.74 -12.12 -0.59
C GLY A 30 17.95 -11.13 0.27
N ALA A 31 18.61 -10.31 1.09
CA ALA A 31 17.92 -9.25 1.84
C ALA A 31 17.40 -8.16 0.90
N VAL A 32 18.20 -7.76 -0.10
CA VAL A 32 17.78 -6.78 -1.13
C VAL A 32 16.59 -7.33 -1.93
N MET A 33 16.66 -8.58 -2.37
CA MET A 33 15.56 -9.21 -3.11
C MET A 33 14.27 -9.28 -2.28
N ARG A 34 14.38 -9.65 -0.99
CA ARG A 34 13.21 -9.71 -0.10
C ARG A 34 12.58 -8.35 0.12
N GLU A 35 13.35 -7.30 0.34
CA GLU A 35 12.78 -5.94 0.46
C GLU A 35 12.02 -5.52 -0.81
N ALA A 36 12.55 -5.86 -1.99
CA ALA A 36 11.87 -5.58 -3.26
C ALA A 36 10.55 -6.37 -3.37
N ILE A 37 10.55 -7.64 -2.95
CA ILE A 37 9.36 -8.49 -2.91
C ILE A 37 8.34 -7.92 -1.91
N ASP A 38 8.76 -7.57 -0.70
CA ASP A 38 7.91 -7.00 0.34
C ASP A 38 7.28 -5.69 -0.12
N ALA A 39 8.04 -4.83 -0.80
CA ALA A 39 7.51 -3.59 -1.38
C ALA A 39 6.49 -3.84 -2.50
N TYR A 40 6.68 -4.91 -3.28
CA TYR A 40 5.76 -5.30 -4.36
C TYR A 40 4.48 -5.96 -3.84
N THR A 41 4.57 -6.75 -2.77
CA THR A 41 3.45 -7.47 -2.16
C THR A 41 2.76 -6.69 -1.04
N ALA A 42 3.34 -5.57 -0.60
CA ALA A 42 2.75 -4.72 0.41
C ALA A 42 1.28 -4.41 0.07
N PRO A 43 0.35 -4.53 1.05
CA PRO A 43 -1.03 -4.17 0.83
C PRO A 43 -1.09 -2.74 0.31
N ARG A 44 -1.52 -2.57 -0.94
CA ARG A 44 -1.95 -1.25 -1.40
C ARG A 44 -3.03 -0.82 -0.42
N ARG A 45 -2.84 0.32 0.28
CA ARG A 45 -3.88 0.94 1.13
C ARG A 45 -5.23 0.69 0.48
N ARG A 46 -6.19 0.12 1.23
CA ARG A 46 -7.49 -0.40 0.78
C ARG A 46 -7.76 -0.02 -0.65
N SER A 47 -7.84 -1.02 -1.52
CA SER A 47 -8.15 -0.74 -2.92
C SER A 47 -9.34 0.23 -2.97
N ARG A 48 -9.31 1.22 -3.86
CA ARG A 48 -10.40 2.21 -3.99
C ARG A 48 -11.82 1.59 -3.88
N PRO A 49 -12.05 0.35 -4.40
CA PRO A 49 -13.28 -0.40 -4.14
C PRO A 49 -13.59 -0.68 -2.66
N GLU A 50 -12.65 -1.23 -1.88
CA GLU A 50 -12.89 -1.59 -0.46
C GLU A 50 -13.15 -0.37 0.43
N ALA A 51 -12.51 0.76 0.15
CA ALA A 51 -12.79 2.00 0.87
C ALA A 51 -14.20 2.54 0.54
N LEU A 52 -14.63 2.40 -0.72
CA LEU A 52 -15.97 2.77 -1.16
C LEU A 52 -17.02 1.84 -0.57
N GLU A 53 -16.80 0.53 -0.61
CA GLU A 53 -17.69 -0.47 0.00
C GLU A 53 -17.84 -0.25 1.50
N ALA A 54 -16.75 0.05 2.22
CA ALA A 54 -16.82 0.37 3.64
C ALA A 54 -17.61 1.66 3.94
N LEU A 55 -17.55 2.66 3.04
CA LEU A 55 -18.35 3.88 3.17
C LEU A 55 -19.83 3.63 2.83
N CYS A 56 -20.13 2.81 1.83
CA CYS A 56 -21.49 2.44 1.44
C CYS A 56 -22.16 1.50 2.45
N ALA A 57 -21.39 0.63 3.11
CA ALA A 57 -21.86 -0.24 4.19
C ALA A 57 -22.09 0.51 5.50
N LEU A 58 -21.55 1.72 5.62
CA LEU A 58 -22.01 2.67 6.63
C LEU A 58 -23.41 3.12 6.17
N GLU A 59 -24.46 2.40 6.60
CA GLU A 59 -25.86 2.85 6.48
C GLU A 59 -26.08 4.08 7.38
N ALA A 60 -25.32 5.13 7.13
CA ALA A 60 -25.43 6.38 7.86
C ALA A 60 -26.81 6.96 7.56
N PRO A 61 -27.61 7.27 8.58
CA PRO A 61 -28.88 7.96 8.39
C PRO A 61 -28.58 9.38 7.91
N VAL A 62 -28.49 9.55 6.60
CA VAL A 62 -28.38 10.85 5.96
C VAL A 62 -29.79 11.40 5.78
N ALA A 63 -30.04 12.57 6.38
CA ALA A 63 -31.24 13.34 6.08
C ALA A 63 -31.21 13.79 4.61
N ASP A 64 -32.36 14.25 4.10
CA ASP A 64 -32.40 14.90 2.79
C ASP A 64 -31.36 16.02 2.70
N TRP A 65 -30.85 16.24 1.50
CA TRP A 65 -29.76 17.19 1.24
C TRP A 65 -30.04 18.60 1.77
N GLU A 66 -31.28 19.08 1.66
CA GLU A 66 -31.64 20.45 2.00
C GLU A 66 -31.53 20.72 3.53
N PRO A 67 -32.10 19.89 4.42
CA PRO A 67 -31.83 19.94 5.85
C PRO A 67 -30.33 19.91 6.20
N MET A 68 -29.58 18.95 5.64
CA MET A 68 -28.17 18.74 5.98
C MET A 68 -27.28 19.92 5.57
N LYS A 69 -27.52 20.48 4.38
CA LYS A 69 -26.81 21.68 3.90
C LYS A 69 -27.03 22.86 4.83
N SER A 70 -28.25 23.03 5.35
CA SER A 70 -28.58 24.12 6.29
C SER A 70 -27.82 24.00 7.63
N GLU A 71 -27.56 22.78 8.10
CA GLU A 71 -26.82 22.52 9.34
C GLU A 71 -25.34 22.77 9.17
N ILE A 72 -24.75 22.31 8.06
CA ILE A 72 -23.34 22.53 7.74
C ILE A 72 -23.04 24.04 7.65
N LEU A 73 -23.88 24.80 6.95
CA LEU A 73 -23.70 26.25 6.80
C LEU A 73 -23.85 26.98 8.15
N ARG A 74 -24.79 26.57 9.01
CA ARG A 74 -24.91 27.12 10.37
C ARG A 74 -23.67 26.85 11.22
N GLY A 75 -23.14 25.63 11.18
CA GLY A 75 -21.94 25.24 11.94
C GLY A 75 -20.66 25.92 11.47
N ALA A 76 -20.54 26.27 10.18
CA ALA A 76 -19.37 26.95 9.63
C ALA A 76 -19.27 28.44 9.98
N THR A 77 -20.34 29.02 10.54
CA THR A 77 -20.43 30.46 10.86
C THR A 77 -20.37 30.73 12.38
N SER A 78 -20.07 29.72 13.19
CA SER A 78 -19.93 29.80 14.66
C SER A 78 -18.48 29.77 15.10
#